data_AF-A0A1B6J640-F1
#
_entry.id   AF-A0A1B6J640-F1
#
_cell.length_a   1.000
_cell.length_b   1.000
_cell.length_c   1.000
_cell.angle_alpha   90.00
_cell.angle_beta   90.00
_cell.angle_gamma   90.00
#
_symmetry.space_group_name_H-M   'P 1'
#
loop_
_entity.id
_entity.type
_entity.pdbx_description
1 polymer ?
#
loop_
_entity_poly.entity_id
_entity_poly.type
_entity_poly.pdbx_seq_one_letter_code
_entity_poly.pdbx_strand_id
1 'polypeptide(L)'
;MEAGKLKSLGIFVPDNSVELLNDGKVLFNGKPAETPLKVGDLDIWKNYAGGTGAYTSWSGLIIYCTSQLQSCGFYIDGFYFGKTRGLLGTYNNEPYDDAMIPEGHVAPLTAAFANSWKVNPQCADGVVHEQPAPAAPQCTKLFSGDSSLRNCFAFANPEGFREACNKQVAEASGEAKEEAACNVAYSYVGHCYYVHFIKTRLPDHCGKCQVGSQTLHIGESAPVKIPQKEADVLIVVEQLEDNEEIFNHLISPLVSTLRNDFKEKGIVDVNFALIGYGAPDQQWLSVYTFNGEFNKFSGSAENIYFGKEQEISKPKLSDKLQEIKKILLNEIGFSKPAQAFQTAFNYPFRPEALKTIVGVMSSGCDSAILPFQTMRLLVHRINLLNSGVVLNMVTPLKDLSVDGKDEKAAANIVGFDSDAVYTQGEAKRKVLRGDEEALHKLKYTSDLCIELTLGTNGAVFSSSNFVKGKPNLRKNFLQVLSNKITDRLTGEELVNDCKCELERGMITKTKCTVTSRREKEPLARNIKGVKG
;
A
#
# COMPACT_ATOMS: atom_id res chain seq x y z
N MET A 1 10.13 19.57 17.56
CA MET A 1 9.28 18.83 18.52
C MET A 1 8.31 19.79 19.17
N GLU A 2 7.14 19.33 19.59
CA GLU A 2 6.15 20.13 20.32
C GLU A 2 5.59 19.27 21.46
N ALA A 3 5.67 19.77 22.70
CA ALA A 3 5.29 19.02 23.91
C ALA A 3 5.89 17.59 24.00
N GLY A 4 7.18 17.44 23.67
CA GLY A 4 7.89 16.16 23.72
C GLY A 4 7.57 15.18 22.58
N LYS A 5 6.72 15.56 21.61
CA LYS A 5 6.41 14.75 20.42
C LYS A 5 7.13 15.28 19.18
N LEU A 6 7.53 14.36 18.30
CA LEU A 6 8.10 14.72 17.00
C LEU A 6 6.98 15.31 16.13
N LYS A 7 7.08 16.61 15.83
CA LYS A 7 6.11 17.35 15.02
C LYS A 7 6.37 17.17 13.53
N SER A 8 7.64 17.23 13.18
CA SER A 8 8.11 17.12 11.81
C SER A 8 9.55 16.65 11.77
N LEU A 9 9.95 16.10 10.63
CA LEU A 9 11.31 15.71 10.30
C LEU A 9 11.73 16.43 9.01
N GLY A 10 12.67 17.35 9.13
CA GLY A 10 13.26 18.06 7.99
C GLY A 10 14.47 17.31 7.42
N ILE A 11 14.49 17.14 6.09
CA ILE A 11 15.58 16.55 5.31
C ILE A 11 16.11 17.66 4.41
N PHE A 12 17.38 18.01 4.58
CA PHE A 12 18.03 19.09 3.84
C PHE A 12 19.05 18.51 2.87
N VAL A 13 18.85 18.77 1.58
CA VAL A 13 19.82 18.55 0.51
C VAL A 13 20.30 19.93 0.00
N PRO A 14 21.44 20.05 -0.71
CA PRO A 14 22.14 21.33 -0.89
C PRO A 14 21.26 22.55 -1.25
N ASP A 15 20.31 22.38 -2.18
CA ASP A 15 19.43 23.46 -2.65
C ASP A 15 17.96 23.29 -2.24
N ASN A 16 17.61 22.22 -1.51
CA ASN A 16 16.22 21.89 -1.25
C ASN A 16 16.00 21.30 0.14
N SER A 17 14.76 21.42 0.62
CA SER A 17 14.31 20.81 1.86
C SER A 17 13.01 20.06 1.64
N VAL A 18 12.91 18.89 2.28
CA VAL A 18 11.67 18.14 2.41
C VAL A 18 11.35 18.00 3.88
N GLU A 19 10.13 18.35 4.28
CA GLU A 19 9.66 18.17 5.65
C GLU A 19 8.54 17.14 5.69
N LEU A 20 8.73 16.11 6.51
CA LEU A 20 7.71 15.12 6.82
C LEU A 20 6.94 15.61 8.05
N LEU A 21 5.61 15.66 7.99
CA LEU A 21 4.77 16.11 9.10
C LEU A 21 4.15 14.92 9.84
N ASN A 22 3.81 15.12 11.11
CA ASN A 22 3.16 14.10 11.97
C ASN A 22 1.68 13.83 11.65
N ASP A 23 1.12 14.49 10.65
CA ASP A 23 -0.17 14.15 10.03
C ASP A 23 0.01 13.35 8.72
N GLY A 24 1.26 12.95 8.42
CA GLY A 24 1.63 12.19 7.24
C GLY A 24 1.79 13.03 5.97
N LYS A 25 1.61 14.34 6.02
CA LYS A 25 1.82 15.22 4.85
C LYS A 25 3.31 15.48 4.61
N VAL A 26 3.63 15.89 3.39
CA VAL A 26 4.98 16.24 2.96
C VAL A 26 5.01 17.69 2.50
N LEU A 27 6.02 18.45 2.92
CA LEU A 27 6.31 19.78 2.39
C LEU A 27 7.60 19.73 1.57
N PHE A 28 7.59 20.33 0.39
CA PHE A 28 8.78 20.62 -0.41
C PHE A 28 9.05 22.12 -0.38
N ASN A 29 10.20 22.53 0.14
CA ASN A 29 10.57 23.94 0.32
C ASN A 29 9.46 24.78 0.97
N GLY A 30 8.85 24.23 2.03
CA GLY A 30 7.77 24.86 2.81
C GLY A 30 6.38 24.84 2.15
N LYS A 31 6.22 24.23 0.97
CA LYS A 31 4.93 24.11 0.27
C LYS A 31 4.43 22.68 0.27
N PRO A 32 3.12 22.42 0.38
CA PRO A 32 2.58 21.07 0.28
C PRO A 32 3.01 20.35 -1.00
N ALA A 33 3.38 19.08 -0.87
CA ALA A 33 3.79 18.20 -1.97
C ALA A 33 3.18 16.80 -1.80
N GLU A 34 2.98 16.12 -2.92
CA GLU A 34 2.44 14.76 -2.96
C GLU A 34 3.53 13.72 -3.23
N THR A 35 3.35 12.51 -2.70
CA THR A 35 4.23 11.37 -3.03
C THR A 35 3.75 10.67 -4.31
N PRO A 36 4.64 9.95 -5.02
CA PRO A 36 6.10 10.00 -4.90
C PRO A 36 6.65 11.40 -5.24
N LEU A 37 7.70 11.82 -4.53
CA LEU A 37 8.38 13.09 -4.75
C LEU A 37 9.86 12.81 -4.97
N LYS A 38 10.42 13.32 -6.06
CA LYS A 38 11.85 13.25 -6.37
C LYS A 38 12.44 14.66 -6.46
N VAL A 39 13.46 14.92 -5.67
CA VAL A 39 14.13 16.23 -5.57
C VAL A 39 15.64 16.01 -5.66
N GLY A 40 16.19 16.18 -6.86
CA GLY A 40 17.61 15.87 -7.10
C GLY A 40 17.90 14.40 -6.84
N ASP A 41 18.72 14.13 -5.82
CA ASP A 41 19.11 12.78 -5.39
C ASP A 41 18.21 12.18 -4.30
N LEU A 42 17.25 12.95 -3.79
CA LEU A 42 16.31 12.56 -2.73
C LEU A 42 14.99 12.03 -3.32
N ASP A 43 14.68 10.79 -3.00
CA ASP A 43 13.40 10.13 -3.31
C ASP A 43 12.56 10.01 -2.04
N ILE A 44 11.29 10.40 -2.11
CA ILE A 44 10.30 10.29 -1.04
C ILE A 44 9.13 9.44 -1.52
N TRP A 45 8.75 8.42 -0.75
CA TRP A 45 7.64 7.53 -1.08
C TRP A 45 6.82 7.18 0.15
N LYS A 46 5.60 6.70 -0.08
CA LYS A 46 4.78 6.09 0.97
C LYS A 46 4.69 4.58 0.80
N ASN A 47 4.50 3.89 1.91
CA ASN A 47 4.07 2.49 1.91
C ASN A 47 2.54 2.40 2.10
N TYR A 48 1.97 1.20 1.89
CA TYR A 48 0.53 0.97 2.02
C TYR A 48 -0.01 1.09 3.46
N ALA A 49 0.87 1.09 4.46
CA ALA A 49 0.52 1.33 5.87
C ALA A 49 0.57 2.82 6.25
N GLY A 50 0.79 3.72 5.27
CA GLY A 50 0.85 5.16 5.44
C GLY A 50 2.19 5.70 5.97
N GLY A 51 3.17 4.83 6.21
CA GLY A 51 4.52 5.25 6.58
C GLY A 51 5.26 5.90 5.40
N THR A 52 6.16 6.82 5.70
CA THR A 52 6.93 7.58 4.71
C THR A 52 8.38 7.13 4.72
N GLY A 53 8.89 6.82 3.52
CA GLY A 53 10.29 6.53 3.27
C GLY A 53 10.98 7.71 2.59
N ALA A 54 12.26 7.89 2.90
CA ALA A 54 13.15 8.80 2.18
C ALA A 54 14.47 8.09 1.86
N TYR A 55 15.06 8.39 0.69
CA TYR A 55 16.31 7.80 0.23
C TYR A 55 17.14 8.83 -0.51
N THR A 56 18.43 8.88 -0.23
CA THR A 56 19.38 9.65 -1.03
C THR A 56 20.39 8.72 -1.70
N SER A 57 20.52 8.79 -3.01
CA SER A 57 21.44 7.92 -3.75
C SER A 57 22.93 8.23 -3.50
N TRP A 58 23.29 9.49 -3.26
CA TRP A 58 24.68 9.88 -2.98
C TRP A 58 25.16 9.36 -1.63
N SER A 59 24.37 9.57 -0.57
CA SER A 59 24.79 9.24 0.80
C SER A 59 24.41 7.82 1.25
N GLY A 60 23.55 7.14 0.49
CA GLY A 60 22.96 5.87 0.91
C GLY A 60 22.07 5.98 2.15
N LEU A 61 21.73 7.20 2.60
CA LEU A 61 20.81 7.42 3.70
C LEU A 61 19.42 6.91 3.33
N ILE A 62 18.85 6.07 4.18
CA ILE A 62 17.46 5.62 4.13
C ILE A 62 16.78 6.00 5.44
N ILE A 63 15.64 6.66 5.34
CA ILE A 63 14.79 7.02 6.47
C ILE A 63 13.46 6.30 6.30
N TYR A 64 12.96 5.71 7.38
CA TYR A 64 11.59 5.18 7.43
C TYR A 64 10.89 5.69 8.67
N CYS A 65 9.79 6.40 8.48
CA CYS A 65 8.96 6.89 9.56
C CYS A 65 7.55 6.33 9.47
N THR A 66 6.94 6.09 10.63
CA THR A 66 5.49 5.87 10.75
C THR A 66 4.72 7.13 10.31
N SER A 67 3.46 6.99 9.89
CA SER A 67 2.62 8.10 9.41
C SER A 67 2.50 9.28 10.39
N GLN A 68 2.53 8.99 11.69
CA GLN A 68 2.44 10.00 12.76
C GLN A 68 3.80 10.40 13.36
N LEU A 69 4.91 9.98 12.74
CA LEU A 69 6.28 10.21 13.24
C LEU A 69 6.54 9.72 14.68
N GLN A 70 5.75 8.76 15.18
CA GLN A 70 5.94 8.14 16.49
C GLN A 70 7.27 7.36 16.56
N SER A 71 7.68 6.78 15.42
CA SER A 71 8.96 6.09 15.28
C SER A 71 9.55 6.38 13.91
N CYS A 72 10.87 6.67 13.89
CA CYS A 72 11.67 6.83 12.69
C CYS A 72 12.96 6.02 12.79
N GLY A 73 13.26 5.22 11.77
CA GLY A 73 14.54 4.52 11.61
C GLY A 73 15.41 5.24 10.60
N PHE A 74 16.71 5.33 10.90
CA PHE A 74 17.72 5.94 10.05
C PHE A 74 18.80 4.90 9.75
N TYR A 75 19.10 4.70 8.47
CA TYR A 75 20.12 3.78 8.00
C TYR A 75 21.06 4.54 7.10
N ILE A 76 22.36 4.47 7.38
CA ILE A 76 23.39 5.16 6.60
C ILE A 76 24.44 4.17 6.14
N ASP A 77 24.99 4.40 4.96
CA ASP A 77 26.02 3.55 4.37
C ASP A 77 27.29 3.54 5.24
N GLY A 78 27.98 2.39 5.30
CA GLY A 78 29.23 2.21 6.04
C GLY A 78 30.36 3.14 5.59
N PHE A 79 30.28 3.71 4.38
CA PHE A 79 31.17 4.78 3.92
C PHE A 79 31.22 5.99 4.86
N TYR A 80 30.15 6.22 5.64
CA TYR A 80 30.04 7.31 6.61
C TYR A 80 30.47 6.94 8.04
N PHE A 81 31.08 5.76 8.23
CA PHE A 81 31.64 5.36 9.52
C PHE A 81 32.60 6.43 10.09
N GLY A 82 32.33 6.86 11.33
CA GLY A 82 33.07 7.92 12.03
C GLY A 82 32.87 9.34 11.48
N LYS A 83 31.96 9.53 10.51
CA LYS A 83 31.73 10.83 9.84
C LYS A 83 30.40 11.47 10.22
N THR A 84 29.56 10.82 11.01
CA THR A 84 28.31 11.42 11.50
C THR A 84 28.57 12.32 12.69
N ARG A 85 27.72 13.33 12.85
CA ARG A 85 27.69 14.25 13.99
C ARG A 85 26.24 14.63 14.23
N GLY A 86 25.81 14.66 15.48
CA GLY A 86 24.44 15.01 15.86
C GLY A 86 23.93 14.17 17.03
N LEU A 87 22.62 14.23 17.26
CA LEU A 87 21.95 13.51 18.34
C LEU A 87 22.01 11.97 18.23
N LEU A 88 22.37 11.44 17.05
CA LEU A 88 22.56 10.01 16.80
C LEU A 88 24.03 9.57 16.91
N GLY A 89 24.91 10.42 17.44
CA GLY A 89 26.30 10.09 17.72
C GLY A 89 27.24 10.14 16.50
N THR A 90 28.40 9.52 16.68
CA THR A 90 29.56 9.64 15.77
C THR A 90 29.69 8.49 14.77
N TYR A 91 28.89 7.43 14.96
CA TYR A 91 28.87 6.22 14.12
C TYR A 91 30.25 5.56 13.95
N ASN A 92 31.01 5.45 15.04
CA ASN A 92 32.33 4.81 15.08
C ASN A 92 32.38 3.55 15.98
N ASN A 93 31.23 3.09 16.48
CA ASN A 93 31.08 2.00 17.46
C ASN A 93 31.77 2.26 18.82
N GLU A 94 32.00 3.52 19.21
CA GLU A 94 32.54 3.89 20.51
C GLU A 94 31.51 4.66 21.34
N PRO A 95 30.75 3.98 22.24
CA PRO A 95 29.73 4.63 23.05
C PRO A 95 30.24 5.78 23.94
N TYR A 96 31.53 5.79 24.26
CA TYR A 96 32.13 6.86 25.07
C TYR A 96 32.00 8.24 24.39
N ASP A 97 32.04 8.31 23.06
CA ASP A 97 32.05 9.58 22.32
C ASP A 97 30.73 9.92 21.61
N ASP A 98 29.68 9.12 21.81
CA ASP A 98 28.36 9.36 21.21
C ASP A 98 27.74 10.71 21.64
N ALA A 99 28.10 11.20 22.82
CA ALA A 99 27.69 12.51 23.34
C ALA A 99 28.63 13.66 22.93
N MET A 100 29.37 13.52 21.82
CA MET A 100 30.25 14.58 21.29
C MET A 100 29.43 15.79 20.83
N ILE A 101 29.78 16.96 21.33
CA ILE A 101 29.16 18.25 20.96
C ILE A 101 29.91 18.91 19.80
N PRO A 102 29.34 19.92 19.12
CA PRO A 102 29.98 20.58 17.97
C PRO A 102 31.40 21.10 18.22
N GLU A 103 31.72 21.48 19.46
CA GLU A 103 33.03 21.95 19.90
C GLU A 103 34.10 20.84 19.95
N GLY A 104 33.71 19.57 19.77
CA GLY A 104 34.62 18.44 19.63
C GLY A 104 34.99 17.71 20.92
N HIS A 105 34.36 18.02 22.04
CA HIS A 105 34.49 17.26 23.29
C HIS A 105 33.21 16.53 23.65
N VAL A 106 33.29 15.57 24.58
CA VAL A 106 32.13 14.83 25.08
C VAL A 106 31.40 15.68 26.13
N ALA A 107 30.08 15.82 26.00
CA ALA A 107 29.29 16.50 27.01
C ALA A 107 29.12 15.62 28.27
N PRO A 108 29.28 16.18 29.48
CA PRO A 108 29.15 15.42 30.72
C PRO A 108 27.70 15.14 31.11
N LEU A 109 26.73 15.86 30.54
CA LEU A 109 25.30 15.79 30.88
C LEU A 109 24.47 15.66 29.61
N THR A 110 23.39 14.88 29.65
CA THR A 110 22.51 14.67 28.50
C THR A 110 21.83 15.96 28.04
N ALA A 111 21.46 16.84 28.98
CA ALA A 111 20.89 18.15 28.64
C ALA A 111 21.88 19.03 27.87
N ALA A 112 23.15 19.05 28.29
CA ALA A 112 24.19 19.81 27.61
C ALA A 112 24.42 19.28 26.19
N PHE A 113 24.49 17.96 26.03
CA PHE A 113 24.58 17.31 24.72
C PHE A 113 23.40 17.65 23.82
N ALA A 114 22.17 17.50 24.29
CA ALA A 114 20.98 17.75 23.47
C ALA A 114 20.86 19.23 23.07
N ASN A 115 21.14 20.15 23.99
CA ASN A 115 21.01 21.59 23.76
C ASN A 115 22.12 22.16 22.85
N SER A 116 23.30 21.53 22.78
CA SER A 116 24.36 21.97 21.86
C SER A 116 23.99 21.73 20.39
N TRP A 117 23.05 20.83 20.11
CA TRP A 117 22.58 20.49 18.76
C TRP A 117 21.35 21.30 18.30
N LYS A 118 20.98 22.36 19.02
CA LYS A 118 19.87 23.24 18.60
C LYS A 118 20.18 23.90 17.25
N VAL A 119 19.28 23.74 16.29
CA VAL A 119 19.36 24.42 14.99
C VAL A 119 18.94 25.89 15.09
N ASN A 120 17.92 26.19 15.91
CA ASN A 120 17.49 27.55 16.19
C ASN A 120 17.94 27.96 17.61
N PRO A 121 18.87 28.93 17.75
CA PRO A 121 19.38 29.34 19.06
C PRO A 121 18.32 30.04 19.93
N GLN A 122 17.23 30.53 19.33
CA GLN A 122 16.11 31.15 20.05
C GLN A 122 15.22 30.13 20.77
N CYS A 123 15.37 28.83 20.49
CA CYS A 123 14.69 27.79 21.24
C CYS A 123 15.21 27.74 22.68
N ALA A 124 14.27 27.72 23.63
CA ALA A 124 14.58 27.50 25.03
C ALA A 124 15.35 26.17 25.22
N ASP A 125 16.22 26.13 26.21
CA ASP A 125 16.93 24.91 26.57
C ASP A 125 15.97 23.83 27.04
N GLY A 126 16.17 22.62 26.52
CA GLY A 126 15.52 21.43 27.05
C GLY A 126 16.07 21.11 28.43
N VAL A 127 15.17 20.77 29.35
CA VAL A 127 15.52 20.29 30.68
C VAL A 127 15.45 18.77 30.67
N VAL A 128 16.55 18.11 31.05
CA VAL A 128 16.58 16.65 31.22
C VAL A 128 16.60 16.35 32.72
N HIS A 129 15.57 15.68 33.20
CA HIS A 129 15.61 15.05 34.52
C HIS A 129 16.38 13.73 34.41
N GLU A 130 17.59 13.70 34.97
CA GLU A 130 18.46 12.51 35.06
C GLU A 130 18.07 11.58 36.23
N GLN A 131 17.09 11.98 37.04
CA GLN A 131 16.57 11.14 38.11
C GLN A 131 15.80 9.95 37.52
N PRO A 132 16.11 8.70 37.91
CA PRO A 132 15.34 7.53 37.51
C PRO A 132 13.88 7.70 37.89
N ALA A 133 12.98 7.45 36.94
CA ALA A 133 11.55 7.41 37.24
C ALA A 133 11.22 6.17 38.09
N PRO A 134 10.28 6.27 39.05
CA PRO A 134 9.85 5.12 39.82
C PRO A 134 9.28 4.04 38.91
N ALA A 135 9.43 2.77 39.30
CA ALA A 135 8.93 1.64 38.53
C ALA A 135 7.41 1.75 38.34
N ALA A 136 6.97 1.76 37.08
CA ALA A 136 5.56 1.75 36.73
C ALA A 136 5.04 0.30 36.60
N PRO A 137 3.83 -0.01 37.10
CA PRO A 137 3.22 -1.33 36.94
C PRO A 137 3.08 -1.76 35.48
N GLN A 138 2.70 -0.83 34.60
CA GLN A 138 2.56 -1.05 33.15
C GLN A 138 3.88 -1.53 32.54
N CYS A 139 4.96 -0.80 32.79
CA CYS A 139 6.29 -1.12 32.27
C CYS A 139 6.83 -2.43 32.86
N THR A 140 6.58 -2.67 34.15
CA THR A 140 6.96 -3.93 34.80
C THR A 140 6.24 -5.12 34.16
N LYS A 141 4.95 -4.98 33.82
CA LYS A 141 4.20 -6.00 33.10
C LYS A 141 4.74 -6.21 31.68
N LEU A 142 4.98 -5.14 30.92
CA LEU A 142 5.50 -5.20 29.56
C LEU A 142 6.86 -5.90 29.47
N PHE A 143 7.75 -5.67 30.44
CA PHE A 143 9.10 -6.23 30.46
C PHE A 143 9.24 -7.41 31.45
N SER A 144 8.13 -8.08 31.77
CA SER A 144 8.12 -9.29 32.61
C SER A 144 8.38 -10.56 31.80
N GLY A 145 8.68 -11.65 32.50
CA GLY A 145 8.85 -12.98 31.91
C GLY A 145 7.58 -13.56 31.28
N ASP A 146 6.39 -13.05 31.63
CA ASP A 146 5.11 -13.49 31.06
C ASP A 146 4.69 -12.69 29.82
N SER A 147 5.42 -11.62 29.52
CA SER A 147 5.14 -10.76 28.36
C SER A 147 5.49 -11.44 27.04
N SER A 148 4.73 -11.10 25.99
CA SER A 148 5.08 -11.47 24.62
C SER A 148 6.44 -10.90 24.19
N LEU A 149 6.89 -9.79 24.80
CA LEU A 149 8.18 -9.16 24.52
C LEU A 149 9.38 -10.04 24.93
N ARG A 150 9.19 -11.01 25.84
CA ARG A 150 10.27 -11.84 26.40
C ARG A 150 11.11 -12.55 25.35
N ASN A 151 10.52 -12.85 24.19
CA ASN A 151 11.17 -13.57 23.10
C ASN A 151 12.39 -12.82 22.54
N CYS A 152 12.49 -11.51 22.80
CA CYS A 152 13.60 -10.68 22.35
C CYS A 152 14.63 -10.35 23.45
N PHE A 153 14.35 -10.65 24.72
CA PHE A 153 15.21 -10.22 25.84
C PHE A 153 16.65 -10.77 25.75
N ALA A 154 16.83 -11.94 25.12
CA ALA A 154 18.14 -12.54 24.91
C ALA A 154 18.98 -11.83 23.81
N PHE A 155 18.35 -10.99 22.99
CA PHE A 155 18.97 -10.34 21.83
C PHE A 155 19.07 -8.83 21.99
N ALA A 156 18.06 -8.21 22.61
CA ALA A 156 18.03 -6.79 22.93
C ALA A 156 17.80 -6.58 24.43
N ASN A 157 18.74 -5.92 25.11
CA ASN A 157 18.60 -5.62 26.54
C ASN A 157 17.37 -4.70 26.76
N PRO A 158 16.35 -5.14 27.53
CA PRO A 158 15.15 -4.33 27.75
C PRO A 158 15.33 -3.18 28.75
N GLU A 159 16.46 -3.10 29.48
CA GLU A 159 16.66 -2.16 30.59
C GLU A 159 16.44 -0.69 30.19
N GLY A 160 17.10 -0.22 29.13
CA GLY A 160 16.93 1.16 28.65
C GLY A 160 15.51 1.46 28.18
N PHE A 161 14.84 0.48 27.56
CA PHE A 161 13.42 0.62 27.18
C PHE A 161 12.51 0.65 28.41
N ARG A 162 12.79 -0.16 29.42
CA ARG A 162 12.02 -0.17 30.68
C ARG A 162 12.15 1.15 31.43
N GLU A 163 13.35 1.73 31.48
CA GLU A 163 13.58 3.05 32.08
C GLU A 163 12.84 4.15 31.33
N ALA A 164 12.96 4.17 29.99
CA ALA A 164 12.22 5.10 29.14
C ALA A 164 10.69 4.96 29.34
N CYS A 165 10.20 3.73 29.45
CA CYS A 165 8.79 3.45 29.76
C CYS A 165 8.39 4.05 31.11
N ASN A 166 9.15 3.80 32.19
CA ASN A 166 8.83 4.33 33.51
C ASN A 166 8.73 5.86 33.49
N LYS A 167 9.65 6.52 32.78
CA LYS A 167 9.65 7.98 32.62
C LYS A 167 8.42 8.48 31.88
N GLN A 168 8.10 7.91 30.71
CA GLN A 168 6.92 8.32 29.94
C GLN A 168 5.61 8.07 30.69
N VAL A 169 5.51 6.97 31.46
CA VAL A 169 4.33 6.67 32.28
C VAL A 169 4.22 7.60 33.49
N ALA A 170 5.33 8.04 34.07
CA ALA A 170 5.33 9.01 35.17
C ALA A 170 4.86 10.40 34.71
N GLU A 171 5.21 10.80 33.49
CA GLU A 171 4.81 12.07 32.87
C GLU A 171 3.35 12.06 32.37
N ALA A 172 2.80 10.89 32.07
CA ALA A 172 1.42 10.73 31.62
C ALA A 172 0.39 10.74 32.76
N SER A 173 -0.85 11.14 32.45
CA SER A 173 -1.97 11.17 33.41
C SER A 173 -3.11 10.25 32.97
N GLY A 174 -3.81 9.65 33.95
CA GLY A 174 -4.97 8.80 33.71
C GLY A 174 -4.73 7.67 32.70
N GLU A 175 -5.60 7.56 31.70
CA GLU A 175 -5.57 6.52 30.65
C GLU A 175 -4.36 6.66 29.71
N ALA A 176 -3.76 7.85 29.59
CA ALA A 176 -2.59 8.07 28.74
C ALA A 176 -1.34 7.32 29.23
N LYS A 177 -1.34 6.83 30.48
CA LYS A 177 -0.27 5.99 31.03
C LYS A 177 -0.12 4.67 30.28
N GLU A 178 -1.24 4.05 29.91
CA GLU A 178 -1.19 2.79 29.16
C GLU A 178 -0.68 3.02 27.74
N GLU A 179 -1.15 4.09 27.09
CA GLU A 179 -0.69 4.49 25.75
C GLU A 179 0.82 4.78 25.74
N ALA A 180 1.32 5.52 26.74
CA ALA A 180 2.74 5.79 26.90
C ALA A 180 3.57 4.51 27.01
N ALA A 181 3.12 3.56 27.84
CA ALA A 181 3.79 2.27 27.99
C ALA A 181 3.78 1.47 26.68
N CYS A 182 2.64 1.43 25.98
CA CYS A 182 2.48 0.71 24.72
C CYS A 182 3.27 1.32 23.56
N ASN A 183 3.48 2.64 23.54
CA ASN A 183 4.37 3.29 22.57
C ASN A 183 5.82 2.81 22.74
N VAL A 184 6.27 2.61 23.98
CA VAL A 184 7.61 2.02 24.22
C VAL A 184 7.67 0.55 23.83
N ALA A 185 6.61 -0.23 24.09
CA ALA A 185 6.51 -1.61 23.59
C ALA A 185 6.59 -1.67 22.06
N TYR A 186 5.93 -0.75 21.36
CA TYR A 186 5.99 -0.65 19.89
C TYR A 186 7.42 -0.43 19.41
N SER A 187 8.14 0.53 20.01
CA SER A 187 9.54 0.79 19.70
C SER A 187 10.45 -0.42 19.99
N TYR A 188 10.21 -1.14 21.09
CA TYR A 188 10.98 -2.34 21.42
C TYR A 188 10.73 -3.47 20.40
N VAL A 189 9.47 -3.73 20.01
CA VAL A 189 9.15 -4.70 18.95
C VAL A 189 9.81 -4.30 17.62
N GLY A 190 9.77 -3.02 17.27
CA GLY A 190 10.46 -2.47 16.10
C GLY A 190 11.96 -2.73 16.14
N HIS A 191 12.61 -2.41 17.27
CA HIS A 191 14.06 -2.64 17.46
C HIS A 191 14.42 -4.13 17.31
N CYS A 192 13.65 -5.02 17.93
CA CYS A 192 13.81 -6.46 17.80
C CYS A 192 13.71 -6.93 16.35
N TYR A 193 12.70 -6.45 15.61
CA TYR A 193 12.45 -6.85 14.23
C TYR A 193 13.51 -6.30 13.27
N TYR A 194 13.85 -5.01 13.37
CA TYR A 194 14.69 -4.33 12.39
C TYR A 194 16.19 -4.40 12.67
N VAL A 195 16.61 -4.51 13.93
CA VAL A 195 18.03 -4.56 14.30
C VAL A 195 18.49 -6.00 14.54
N HIS A 196 17.69 -6.78 15.26
CA HIS A 196 18.07 -8.14 15.65
C HIS A 196 17.43 -9.24 14.79
N PHE A 197 16.53 -8.89 13.86
CA PHE A 197 15.75 -9.85 13.05
C PHE A 197 14.96 -10.86 13.90
N ILE A 198 14.62 -10.49 15.14
CA ILE A 198 13.86 -11.31 16.06
C ILE A 198 12.39 -10.93 16.00
N LYS A 199 11.55 -11.92 15.68
CA LYS A 199 10.10 -11.75 15.70
C LYS A 199 9.59 -11.80 17.13
N THR A 200 9.06 -10.69 17.59
CA THR A 200 8.24 -10.60 18.80
C THR A 200 6.93 -9.88 18.47
N ARG A 201 6.00 -9.78 19.42
CA ARG A 201 4.71 -9.14 19.20
C ARG A 201 4.33 -8.20 20.33
N LEU A 202 3.62 -7.14 19.97
CA LEU A 202 2.94 -6.29 20.92
C LEU A 202 1.97 -7.11 21.78
N PRO A 203 1.87 -6.79 23.09
CA PRO A 203 0.80 -7.30 23.95
C PRO A 203 -0.58 -6.87 23.45
N ASP A 204 -1.59 -7.70 23.70
CA ASP A 204 -2.89 -7.55 23.02
C ASP A 204 -3.65 -6.26 23.37
N HIS A 205 -3.44 -5.75 24.59
CA HIS A 205 -4.04 -4.50 25.05
C HIS A 205 -3.42 -3.25 24.39
N CYS A 206 -2.22 -3.37 23.80
CA CYS A 206 -1.50 -2.25 23.19
C CYS A 206 -1.94 -1.90 21.77
N GLY A 207 -2.74 -2.75 21.14
CA GLY A 207 -3.21 -2.53 19.78
C GLY A 207 -4.72 -2.59 19.70
N LYS A 208 -5.28 -1.74 18.84
CA LYS A 208 -6.71 -1.66 18.58
C LYS A 208 -6.96 -1.52 17.08
N CYS A 209 -8.03 -2.13 16.61
CA CYS A 209 -8.54 -1.97 15.25
C CYS A 209 -9.96 -1.39 15.31
N GLN A 210 -10.34 -0.61 14.30
CA GLN A 210 -11.72 -0.12 14.15
C GLN A 210 -12.43 -0.93 13.09
N VAL A 211 -13.66 -1.37 13.42
CA VAL A 211 -14.57 -2.10 12.53
C VAL A 211 -15.96 -1.47 12.68
N GLY A 212 -16.32 -0.57 11.76
CA GLY A 212 -17.50 0.27 11.92
C GLY A 212 -17.40 1.10 13.20
N SER A 213 -18.37 0.98 14.10
CA SER A 213 -18.36 1.61 15.43
C SER A 213 -17.67 0.78 16.52
N GLN A 214 -17.19 -0.43 16.21
CA GLN A 214 -16.59 -1.34 17.19
C GLN A 214 -15.08 -1.17 17.24
N THR A 215 -14.55 -1.05 18.44
CA THR A 215 -13.11 -1.10 18.71
C THR A 215 -12.74 -2.52 19.16
N LEU A 216 -11.86 -3.18 18.41
CA LEU A 216 -11.37 -4.53 18.70
C LEU A 216 -9.94 -4.47 19.20
N HIS A 217 -9.64 -5.14 20.31
CA HIS A 217 -8.27 -5.42 20.72
C HIS A 217 -7.65 -6.50 19.84
N ILE A 218 -6.31 -6.59 19.85
CA ILE A 218 -5.60 -7.63 19.09
C ILE A 218 -6.13 -9.02 19.47
N GLY A 219 -6.47 -9.82 18.47
CA GLY A 219 -7.00 -11.17 18.64
C GLY A 219 -8.53 -11.24 18.67
N GLU A 220 -9.23 -10.13 18.96
CA GLU A 220 -10.68 -10.07 18.91
C GLU A 220 -11.19 -9.99 17.47
N SER A 221 -12.42 -10.48 17.24
CA SER A 221 -13.09 -10.41 15.94
C SER A 221 -14.55 -9.98 16.06
N ALA A 222 -15.07 -9.41 14.97
CA ALA A 222 -16.47 -9.03 14.86
C ALA A 222 -17.01 -9.34 13.46
N PRO A 223 -18.26 -9.82 13.34
CA PRO A 223 -18.90 -10.04 12.07
C PRO A 223 -19.33 -8.72 11.42
N VAL A 224 -19.16 -8.60 10.10
CA VAL A 224 -19.55 -7.45 9.28
C VAL A 224 -20.36 -7.94 8.09
N LYS A 225 -21.50 -7.30 7.81
CA LYS A 225 -22.30 -7.56 6.60
C LYS A 225 -21.97 -6.53 5.53
N ILE A 226 -21.82 -6.96 4.29
CA ILE A 226 -21.51 -6.13 3.12
C ILE A 226 -22.51 -6.46 2.00
N PRO A 227 -22.99 -5.51 1.18
CA PRO A 227 -22.61 -4.08 1.15
C PRO A 227 -23.20 -3.25 2.28
N GLN A 228 -22.39 -2.31 2.79
CA GLN A 228 -22.85 -1.13 3.53
C GLN A 228 -22.94 0.05 2.55
N LYS A 229 -22.55 1.26 2.98
CA LYS A 229 -22.53 2.48 2.15
C LYS A 229 -21.13 2.80 1.59
N GLU A 230 -20.17 1.92 1.80
CA GLU A 230 -18.76 2.13 1.52
C GLU A 230 -18.24 1.27 0.36
N ALA A 231 -17.31 1.84 -0.43
CA ALA A 231 -16.50 1.10 -1.39
C ALA A 231 -15.07 1.64 -1.42
N ASP A 232 -14.13 0.75 -1.73
CA ASP A 232 -12.72 1.05 -1.88
C ASP A 232 -12.24 0.50 -3.22
N VAL A 233 -11.74 1.40 -4.07
CA VAL A 233 -11.23 1.10 -5.40
C VAL A 233 -9.74 1.38 -5.42
N LEU A 234 -8.93 0.33 -5.51
CA LEU A 234 -7.48 0.48 -5.67
C LEU A 234 -7.10 0.36 -7.15
N ILE A 235 -6.49 1.40 -7.69
CA ILE A 235 -5.99 1.42 -9.06
C ILE A 235 -4.47 1.15 -9.04
N VAL A 236 -4.03 0.17 -9.82
CA VAL A 236 -2.62 -0.21 -9.94
C VAL A 236 -2.20 -0.05 -11.40
N VAL A 237 -1.32 0.90 -11.70
CA VAL A 237 -0.96 1.25 -13.09
C VAL A 237 0.51 1.05 -13.34
N GLU A 238 0.82 0.31 -14.40
CA GLU A 238 2.16 0.26 -14.98
C GLU A 238 2.47 1.55 -15.76
N GLN A 239 3.52 2.25 -15.36
CA GLN A 239 3.92 3.57 -15.82
C GLN A 239 4.78 3.53 -17.09
N LEU A 240 4.33 2.76 -18.08
CA LEU A 240 4.92 2.67 -19.41
C LEU A 240 4.07 3.46 -20.42
N GLU A 241 4.71 4.02 -21.46
CA GLU A 241 4.05 4.87 -22.48
C GLU A 241 2.75 4.26 -23.05
N ASP A 242 2.71 2.94 -23.24
CA ASP A 242 1.52 2.21 -23.73
C ASP A 242 0.26 2.43 -22.85
N ASN A 243 0.45 2.75 -21.57
CA ASN A 243 -0.63 3.00 -20.62
C ASN A 243 -0.97 4.48 -20.43
N GLU A 244 -0.24 5.42 -21.03
CA GLU A 244 -0.52 6.84 -20.87
C GLU A 244 -1.92 7.19 -21.41
N GLU A 245 -2.24 6.69 -22.61
CA GLU A 245 -3.55 6.91 -23.23
C GLU A 245 -4.68 6.24 -22.42
N ILE A 246 -4.41 5.05 -21.88
CA ILE A 246 -5.35 4.30 -21.05
C ILE A 246 -5.59 5.06 -19.74
N PHE A 247 -4.54 5.55 -19.09
CA PHE A 247 -4.67 6.31 -17.86
C PHE A 247 -5.51 7.57 -18.08
N ASN A 248 -5.14 8.38 -19.07
CA ASN A 248 -5.76 9.67 -19.33
C ASN A 248 -7.21 9.57 -19.82
N HIS A 249 -7.54 8.55 -20.63
CA HIS A 249 -8.85 8.47 -21.29
C HIS A 249 -9.77 7.36 -20.76
N LEU A 250 -9.26 6.41 -19.95
CA LEU A 250 -10.07 5.39 -19.30
C LEU A 250 -10.05 5.55 -17.78
N ILE A 251 -8.88 5.49 -17.15
CA ILE A 251 -8.75 5.38 -15.69
C ILE A 251 -9.12 6.70 -14.99
N SER A 252 -8.63 7.82 -15.50
CA SER A 252 -8.95 9.15 -14.95
C SER A 252 -10.47 9.43 -14.99
N PRO A 253 -11.18 9.25 -16.13
CA PRO A 253 -12.64 9.34 -16.17
C PRO A 253 -13.36 8.28 -15.31
N LEU A 254 -12.82 7.06 -15.19
CA LEU A 254 -13.42 5.95 -14.45
C LEU A 254 -13.70 6.30 -13.00
N VAL A 255 -12.86 7.10 -12.35
CA VAL A 255 -13.11 7.55 -10.97
C VAL A 255 -14.46 8.25 -10.83
N SER A 256 -14.77 9.15 -11.76
CA SER A 256 -16.04 9.88 -11.74
C SER A 256 -17.24 9.00 -12.13
N THR A 257 -17.07 8.11 -13.10
CA THR A 257 -18.11 7.16 -13.53
C THR A 257 -18.45 6.18 -12.43
N LEU A 258 -17.45 5.55 -11.79
CA LEU A 258 -17.66 4.62 -10.68
C LEU A 258 -18.34 5.31 -9.50
N ARG A 259 -17.95 6.53 -9.13
CA ARG A 259 -18.63 7.28 -8.07
C ARG A 259 -20.12 7.43 -8.35
N ASN A 260 -20.49 7.74 -9.60
CA ASN A 260 -21.89 7.89 -9.99
C ASN A 260 -22.62 6.54 -9.96
N ASP A 261 -22.04 5.50 -10.56
CA ASP A 261 -22.66 4.17 -10.64
C ASP A 261 -22.84 3.55 -9.23
N PHE A 262 -21.83 3.68 -8.35
CA PHE A 262 -21.93 3.27 -6.94
C PHE A 262 -23.03 4.03 -6.21
N LYS A 263 -23.13 5.35 -6.43
CA LYS A 263 -24.17 6.19 -5.83
C LYS A 263 -25.57 5.76 -6.27
N GLU A 264 -25.76 5.38 -7.53
CA GLU A 264 -27.04 4.82 -8.02
C GLU A 264 -27.40 3.49 -7.34
N LYS A 265 -26.39 2.73 -6.89
CA LYS A 265 -26.56 1.48 -6.13
C LYS A 265 -26.60 1.70 -4.60
N GLY A 266 -26.62 2.94 -4.12
CA GLY A 266 -26.73 3.28 -2.69
C GLY A 266 -25.40 3.32 -1.93
N ILE A 267 -24.27 3.23 -2.64
CA ILE A 267 -22.91 3.32 -2.08
C ILE A 267 -22.43 4.76 -2.26
N VAL A 268 -22.29 5.50 -1.15
CA VAL A 268 -22.07 6.96 -1.19
C VAL A 268 -20.66 7.37 -0.76
N ASP A 269 -19.96 6.50 -0.05
CA ASP A 269 -18.60 6.74 0.43
C ASP A 269 -17.63 5.85 -0.34
N VAL A 270 -16.99 6.40 -1.38
CA VAL A 270 -16.08 5.66 -2.26
C VAL A 270 -14.67 6.25 -2.20
N ASN A 271 -13.74 5.47 -1.65
CA ASN A 271 -12.31 5.81 -1.65
C ASN A 271 -11.63 5.28 -2.90
N PHE A 272 -10.68 6.05 -3.40
CA PHE A 272 -9.84 5.67 -4.53
C PHE A 272 -8.38 5.83 -4.15
N ALA A 273 -7.59 4.78 -4.36
CA ALA A 273 -6.15 4.82 -4.18
C ALA A 273 -5.44 4.55 -5.51
N LEU A 274 -4.23 5.10 -5.68
CA LEU A 274 -3.43 4.93 -6.88
C LEU A 274 -2.03 4.44 -6.52
N ILE A 275 -1.64 3.32 -7.13
CA ILE A 275 -0.30 2.75 -7.08
C ILE A 275 0.27 2.76 -8.50
N GLY A 276 1.43 3.39 -8.67
CA GLY A 276 2.21 3.33 -9.91
C GLY A 276 3.44 2.44 -9.77
N TYR A 277 3.75 1.68 -10.82
CA TYR A 277 4.96 0.86 -10.88
C TYR A 277 5.54 0.82 -12.29
N GLY A 278 6.78 0.36 -12.44
CA GLY A 278 7.39 0.12 -13.75
C GLY A 278 8.02 1.36 -14.41
N ALA A 279 7.89 2.55 -13.82
CA ALA A 279 8.44 3.76 -14.41
C ALA A 279 9.99 3.70 -14.53
N PRO A 280 10.59 4.34 -15.56
CA PRO A 280 12.04 4.45 -15.68
C PRO A 280 12.65 5.08 -14.42
N ASP A 281 13.77 4.54 -13.92
CA ASP A 281 14.44 5.03 -12.70
C ASP A 281 13.61 4.97 -11.40
N GLN A 282 12.45 4.30 -11.42
CA GLN A 282 11.69 4.04 -10.22
C GLN A 282 12.38 2.98 -9.36
N GLN A 283 12.92 3.42 -8.22
CA GLN A 283 13.54 2.55 -7.22
C GLN A 283 12.52 1.93 -6.26
N TRP A 284 11.46 2.68 -5.90
CA TRP A 284 10.42 2.26 -4.97
C TRP A 284 9.03 2.37 -5.60
N LEU A 285 8.10 1.53 -5.15
CA LEU A 285 6.70 1.59 -5.58
C LEU A 285 6.10 2.98 -5.30
N SER A 286 5.38 3.53 -6.27
CA SER A 286 4.77 4.86 -6.16
C SER A 286 3.38 4.76 -5.56
N VAL A 287 3.26 4.90 -4.24
CA VAL A 287 1.95 5.15 -3.60
C VAL A 287 1.66 6.64 -3.70
N TYR A 288 0.65 6.99 -4.49
CA TYR A 288 0.29 8.38 -4.75
C TYR A 288 -0.54 8.96 -3.60
N THR A 289 -0.27 10.20 -3.23
CA THR A 289 -1.09 10.95 -2.28
C THR A 289 -1.84 12.10 -2.95
N PHE A 290 -2.97 12.47 -2.34
CA PHE A 290 -3.83 13.56 -2.78
C PHE A 290 -4.30 14.32 -1.54
N ASN A 291 -3.87 15.57 -1.42
CA ASN A 291 -3.91 16.34 -0.18
C ASN A 291 -3.21 15.61 0.99
N GLY A 292 -2.12 14.90 0.69
CA GLY A 292 -1.33 14.11 1.64
C GLY A 292 -1.90 12.74 2.05
N GLU A 293 -3.08 12.37 1.56
CA GLU A 293 -3.75 11.10 1.85
C GLU A 293 -3.67 10.14 0.65
N PHE A 294 -3.41 8.85 0.88
CA PHE A 294 -3.18 7.88 -0.20
C PHE A 294 -4.48 7.28 -0.80
N ASN A 295 -5.62 7.55 -0.18
CA ASN A 295 -6.94 7.00 -0.51
C ASN A 295 -7.93 8.06 -1.06
N LYS A 296 -7.40 9.21 -1.50
CA LYS A 296 -8.17 10.36 -2.01
C LYS A 296 -7.97 10.65 -3.50
N PHE A 297 -7.62 9.64 -4.31
CA PHE A 297 -7.46 9.83 -5.75
C PHE A 297 -8.75 10.37 -6.39
N SER A 298 -8.62 11.44 -7.16
CA SER A 298 -9.75 12.16 -7.76
C SER A 298 -9.90 11.92 -9.25
N GLY A 299 -9.01 11.13 -9.87
CA GLY A 299 -8.94 10.94 -11.31
C GLY A 299 -7.90 11.84 -11.99
N SER A 300 -7.04 12.53 -11.23
CA SER A 300 -5.89 13.25 -11.76
C SER A 300 -4.70 13.09 -10.80
N ALA A 301 -3.50 12.90 -11.35
CA ALA A 301 -2.26 12.81 -10.62
C ALA A 301 -1.20 13.61 -11.40
N GLU A 302 -0.79 14.77 -10.91
CA GLU A 302 0.12 15.67 -11.64
C GLU A 302 1.55 15.13 -11.70
N ASN A 303 1.97 14.36 -10.69
CA ASN A 303 3.29 13.76 -10.58
C ASN A 303 3.37 12.34 -11.17
N ILE A 304 2.32 11.82 -11.81
CA ILE A 304 2.43 10.57 -12.56
C ILE A 304 3.15 10.85 -13.88
N TYR A 305 4.07 9.97 -14.24
CA TYR A 305 4.75 10.02 -15.53
C TYR A 305 4.77 8.62 -16.14
N PHE A 306 4.73 8.56 -17.46
CA PHE A 306 4.82 7.34 -18.24
C PHE A 306 6.09 7.42 -19.08
N GLY A 307 6.90 6.37 -19.08
CA GLY A 307 8.18 6.37 -19.79
C GLY A 307 8.40 5.12 -20.62
N LYS A 308 9.43 5.15 -21.46
CA LYS A 308 9.81 4.00 -22.30
C LYS A 308 10.42 2.90 -21.44
N GLU A 309 10.10 1.66 -21.77
CA GLU A 309 10.83 0.53 -21.23
C GLU A 309 12.31 0.67 -21.64
N GLN A 310 13.24 0.49 -20.69
CA GLN A 310 14.67 0.54 -21.00
C GLN A 310 15.04 -0.68 -21.85
N GLU A 311 15.22 -0.48 -23.16
CA GLU A 311 15.76 -1.51 -24.05
C GLU A 311 17.24 -1.75 -23.75
N ILE A 312 17.60 -2.98 -23.39
CA ILE A 312 19.00 -3.38 -23.22
C ILE A 312 19.65 -3.43 -24.60
N SER A 313 20.48 -2.44 -24.91
CA SER A 313 21.15 -2.37 -26.21
C SER A 313 22.36 -3.33 -26.29
N LYS A 314 22.25 -4.28 -27.24
CA LYS A 314 23.26 -5.22 -27.77
C LYS A 314 23.50 -6.52 -26.97
N PRO A 315 23.06 -7.70 -27.47
CA PRO A 315 23.15 -9.00 -26.79
C PRO A 315 24.59 -9.38 -26.46
N LYS A 316 24.98 -9.23 -25.20
CA LYS A 316 26.22 -9.78 -24.61
C LYS A 316 25.89 -10.99 -23.74
N LEU A 317 26.90 -11.76 -23.31
CA LEU A 317 26.72 -12.85 -22.33
C LEU A 317 26.00 -12.37 -21.05
N SER A 318 26.16 -11.08 -20.71
CA SER A 318 25.42 -10.41 -19.64
C SER A 318 23.90 -10.47 -19.83
N ASP A 319 23.40 -10.47 -21.06
CA ASP A 319 21.98 -10.23 -21.32
C ASP A 319 21.17 -11.52 -21.14
N LYS A 320 21.74 -12.67 -21.49
CA LYS A 320 21.20 -13.97 -21.07
C LYS A 320 21.16 -14.10 -19.54
N LEU A 321 22.17 -13.57 -18.84
CA LEU A 321 22.18 -13.60 -17.38
C LEU A 321 21.14 -12.62 -16.79
N GLN A 322 20.92 -11.46 -17.41
CA GLN A 322 19.86 -10.52 -17.03
C GLN A 322 18.46 -11.10 -17.30
N GLU A 323 18.27 -11.83 -18.40
CA GLU A 323 17.02 -12.51 -18.72
C GLU A 323 16.72 -13.61 -17.69
N ILE A 324 17.72 -14.46 -17.38
CA ILE A 324 17.62 -15.44 -16.29
C ILE A 324 17.31 -14.75 -14.96
N LYS A 325 17.96 -13.62 -14.66
CA LYS A 325 17.69 -12.83 -13.46
C LYS A 325 16.25 -12.31 -13.45
N LYS A 326 15.74 -11.76 -14.56
CA LYS A 326 14.34 -11.28 -14.68
C LYS A 326 13.35 -12.40 -14.42
N ILE A 327 13.58 -13.57 -15.03
CA ILE A 327 12.79 -14.79 -14.81
C ILE A 327 12.81 -15.17 -13.33
N LEU A 328 13.99 -15.32 -12.74
CA LEU A 328 14.13 -15.71 -11.33
C LEU A 328 13.47 -14.71 -10.38
N LEU A 329 13.65 -13.41 -10.61
CA LEU A 329 13.01 -12.37 -9.81
C LEU A 329 11.48 -12.41 -9.94
N ASN A 330 10.95 -12.70 -11.12
CA ASN A 330 9.50 -12.85 -11.30
C ASN A 330 8.94 -14.07 -10.56
N GLU A 331 9.65 -15.20 -10.65
CA GLU A 331 9.30 -16.45 -9.99
C GLU A 331 9.17 -16.28 -8.47
N ILE A 332 10.17 -15.66 -7.85
CA ILE A 332 10.22 -15.45 -6.40
C ILE A 332 9.47 -14.19 -5.94
N GLY A 333 8.82 -13.45 -6.86
CA GLY A 333 7.97 -12.30 -6.53
C GLY A 333 8.71 -10.98 -6.27
N PHE A 334 9.95 -10.84 -6.69
CA PHE A 334 10.73 -9.60 -6.63
C PHE A 334 10.72 -8.78 -7.92
N SER A 335 9.99 -9.19 -8.96
CA SER A 335 9.74 -8.32 -10.12
C SER A 335 8.91 -7.09 -9.72
N LYS A 336 9.11 -5.96 -10.42
CA LYS A 336 8.30 -4.74 -10.21
C LYS A 336 6.78 -5.01 -10.22
N PRO A 337 6.20 -5.72 -11.22
CA PRO A 337 4.77 -6.05 -11.20
C PRO A 337 4.40 -6.94 -10.00
N ALA A 338 5.19 -7.95 -9.66
CA ALA A 338 4.89 -8.82 -8.52
C ALA A 338 4.85 -8.03 -7.20
N GLN A 339 5.79 -7.11 -6.98
CA GLN A 339 5.81 -6.24 -5.79
C GLN A 339 4.63 -5.26 -5.76
N ALA A 340 4.25 -4.70 -6.91
CA ALA A 340 3.11 -3.79 -7.03
C ALA A 340 1.80 -4.51 -6.67
N PHE A 341 1.54 -5.67 -7.26
CA PHE A 341 0.33 -6.45 -6.96
C PHE A 341 0.36 -7.08 -5.57
N GLN A 342 1.52 -7.53 -5.06
CA GLN A 342 1.67 -7.92 -3.66
C GLN A 342 1.27 -6.78 -2.72
N THR A 343 1.68 -5.55 -3.03
CA THR A 343 1.29 -4.36 -2.25
C THR A 343 -0.21 -4.10 -2.36
N ALA A 344 -0.77 -4.22 -3.56
CA ALA A 344 -2.20 -4.05 -3.80
C ALA A 344 -3.06 -5.07 -3.04
N PHE A 345 -2.62 -6.33 -3.00
CA PHE A 345 -3.31 -7.39 -2.25
C PHE A 345 -3.22 -7.19 -0.73
N ASN A 346 -2.22 -6.45 -0.26
CA ASN A 346 -2.05 -6.10 1.15
C ASN A 346 -2.61 -4.72 1.51
N TYR A 347 -3.23 -4.02 0.56
CA TYR A 347 -3.85 -2.73 0.79
C TYR A 347 -4.85 -2.79 1.96
N PRO A 348 -4.87 -1.78 2.86
CA PRO A 348 -5.73 -1.77 4.04
C PRO A 348 -7.17 -1.37 3.68
N PHE A 349 -7.87 -2.23 2.94
CA PHE A 349 -9.28 -2.04 2.60
C PHE A 349 -10.12 -1.89 3.87
N ARG A 350 -11.07 -0.94 3.85
CA ARG A 350 -12.01 -0.73 4.96
C ARG A 350 -12.84 -1.99 5.21
N PRO A 351 -13.09 -2.36 6.48
CA PRO A 351 -13.80 -3.60 6.82
C PRO A 351 -15.20 -3.70 6.20
N GLU A 352 -15.94 -2.59 6.15
CA GLU A 352 -17.35 -2.52 5.70
C GLU A 352 -17.51 -2.19 4.20
N ALA A 353 -16.40 -1.91 3.51
CA ALA A 353 -16.42 -1.51 2.11
C ALA A 353 -16.55 -2.69 1.15
N LEU A 354 -17.18 -2.43 0.00
CA LEU A 354 -16.99 -3.21 -1.22
C LEU A 354 -15.55 -3.00 -1.73
N LYS A 355 -14.87 -4.06 -2.15
CA LYS A 355 -13.42 -4.00 -2.40
C LYS A 355 -13.09 -4.45 -3.82
N THR A 356 -12.40 -3.60 -4.55
CA THR A 356 -11.90 -3.95 -5.88
C THR A 356 -10.51 -3.39 -6.14
N ILE A 357 -9.75 -4.16 -6.93
CA ILE A 357 -8.50 -3.73 -7.53
C ILE A 357 -8.74 -3.59 -9.04
N VAL A 358 -8.24 -2.52 -9.64
CA VAL A 358 -8.22 -2.30 -11.09
C VAL A 358 -6.76 -2.19 -11.50
N GLY A 359 -6.21 -3.29 -12.03
CA GLY A 359 -4.85 -3.32 -12.55
C GLY A 359 -4.80 -2.90 -14.02
N VAL A 360 -3.77 -2.15 -14.40
CA VAL A 360 -3.52 -1.66 -15.76
C VAL A 360 -2.11 -2.04 -16.16
N MET A 361 -1.98 -2.87 -17.19
CA MET A 361 -0.70 -3.44 -17.63
C MET A 361 -0.47 -3.17 -19.11
N SER A 362 0.78 -2.85 -19.48
CA SER A 362 1.18 -2.71 -20.88
C SER A 362 1.52 -4.06 -21.53
N SER A 363 1.81 -5.06 -20.70
CA SER A 363 2.07 -6.43 -21.13
C SER A 363 1.37 -7.43 -20.21
N GLY A 364 0.90 -8.55 -20.79
CA GLY A 364 0.38 -9.67 -20.02
C GLY A 364 1.44 -10.27 -19.09
N CYS A 365 1.03 -11.16 -18.20
CA CYS A 365 1.98 -11.79 -17.29
C CYS A 365 2.78 -12.91 -17.96
N ASP A 366 4.09 -12.94 -17.69
CA ASP A 366 4.94 -14.02 -18.20
C ASP A 366 4.47 -15.39 -17.68
N SER A 367 4.62 -16.42 -18.52
CA SER A 367 4.34 -17.80 -18.15
C SER A 367 5.29 -18.27 -17.04
N ALA A 368 4.76 -18.99 -16.05
CA ALA A 368 5.58 -19.60 -15.01
C ALA A 368 6.49 -20.68 -15.62
N ILE A 369 7.77 -20.62 -15.31
CA ILE A 369 8.77 -21.65 -15.66
C ILE A 369 8.92 -22.62 -14.49
N LEU A 370 8.81 -22.12 -13.26
CA LEU A 370 8.87 -22.88 -12.02
C LEU A 370 7.51 -22.83 -11.31
N PRO A 371 7.23 -23.77 -10.38
CA PRO A 371 5.93 -23.79 -9.71
C PRO A 371 5.76 -22.65 -8.68
N PHE A 372 6.81 -21.88 -8.37
CA PHE A 372 6.77 -20.87 -7.31
C PHE A 372 5.82 -19.72 -7.65
N GLN A 373 5.87 -19.20 -8.87
CA GLN A 373 4.94 -18.16 -9.31
C GLN A 373 3.48 -18.65 -9.24
N THR A 374 3.20 -19.84 -9.79
CA THR A 374 1.84 -20.42 -9.76
C THR A 374 1.34 -20.63 -8.33
N MET A 375 2.17 -21.19 -7.44
CA MET A 375 1.81 -21.37 -6.03
C MET A 375 1.55 -20.03 -5.32
N ARG A 376 2.37 -19.02 -5.59
CA ARG A 376 2.19 -17.67 -5.03
C ARG A 376 0.87 -17.05 -5.51
N LEU A 377 0.56 -17.13 -6.80
CA LEU A 377 -0.69 -16.62 -7.36
C LEU A 377 -1.91 -17.40 -6.85
N LEU A 378 -1.80 -18.70 -6.61
CA LEU A 378 -2.85 -19.48 -5.96
C LEU A 378 -3.13 -18.99 -4.53
N VAL A 379 -2.07 -18.72 -3.74
CA VAL A 379 -2.22 -18.14 -2.40
C VAL A 379 -2.87 -16.75 -2.47
N HIS A 380 -2.49 -15.92 -3.44
CA HIS A 380 -3.13 -14.62 -3.65
C HIS A 380 -4.60 -14.75 -4.03
N ARG A 381 -4.95 -15.68 -4.93
CA ARG A 381 -6.33 -15.98 -5.29
C ARG A 381 -7.17 -16.33 -4.07
N ILE A 382 -6.68 -17.25 -3.23
CA ILE A 382 -7.36 -17.65 -1.99
C ILE A 382 -7.52 -16.46 -1.05
N ASN A 383 -6.46 -15.67 -0.85
CA ASN A 383 -6.52 -14.50 0.04
C ASN A 383 -7.49 -13.43 -0.47
N LEU A 384 -7.55 -13.17 -1.78
CA LEU A 384 -8.49 -12.23 -2.39
C LEU A 384 -9.94 -12.70 -2.24
N LEU A 385 -10.22 -13.98 -2.55
CA LEU A 385 -11.55 -14.58 -2.37
C LEU A 385 -11.99 -14.52 -0.90
N ASN A 386 -11.09 -14.91 0.01
CA ASN A 386 -11.32 -14.85 1.45
C ASN A 386 -11.51 -13.41 1.93
N SER A 387 -10.89 -12.41 1.31
CA SER A 387 -11.06 -11.00 1.72
C SER A 387 -12.24 -10.29 1.05
N GLY A 388 -12.91 -10.98 0.11
CA GLY A 388 -13.99 -10.40 -0.70
C GLY A 388 -13.49 -9.32 -1.68
N VAL A 389 -12.22 -9.36 -2.09
CA VAL A 389 -11.62 -8.41 -3.03
C VAL A 389 -11.73 -8.96 -4.44
N VAL A 390 -12.30 -8.17 -5.34
CA VAL A 390 -12.41 -8.51 -6.77
C VAL A 390 -11.26 -7.86 -7.54
N LEU A 391 -10.45 -8.65 -8.26
CA LEU A 391 -9.41 -8.12 -9.14
C LEU A 391 -9.96 -7.96 -10.55
N ASN A 392 -9.89 -6.77 -11.11
CA ASN A 392 -10.21 -6.46 -12.50
C ASN A 392 -8.94 -6.03 -13.23
N MET A 393 -8.79 -6.42 -14.49
CA MET A 393 -7.57 -6.16 -15.26
C MET A 393 -7.87 -5.48 -16.59
N VAL A 394 -7.18 -4.37 -16.87
CA VAL A 394 -7.10 -3.72 -18.17
C VAL A 394 -5.75 -4.06 -18.77
N THR A 395 -5.72 -4.91 -19.79
CA THR A 395 -4.49 -5.49 -20.33
C THR A 395 -4.64 -5.77 -21.83
N PRO A 396 -3.56 -5.74 -22.63
CA PRO A 396 -3.65 -6.15 -24.04
C PRO A 396 -3.93 -7.64 -24.16
N LEU A 397 -4.87 -8.00 -25.03
CA LEU A 397 -5.21 -9.40 -25.31
C LEU A 397 -4.60 -9.84 -26.64
N LYS A 398 -3.71 -10.82 -26.58
CA LYS A 398 -3.09 -11.43 -27.76
C LYS A 398 -4.02 -12.49 -28.35
N ASP A 399 -4.03 -12.61 -29.67
CA ASP A 399 -4.81 -13.61 -30.43
C ASP A 399 -6.32 -13.58 -30.16
N LEU A 400 -6.84 -12.41 -29.78
CA LEU A 400 -8.26 -12.20 -29.48
C LEU A 400 -9.13 -12.42 -30.72
N SER A 401 -10.01 -13.44 -30.69
CA SER A 401 -11.00 -13.69 -31.73
C SER A 401 -12.26 -14.36 -31.19
N VAL A 402 -13.38 -14.21 -31.90
CA VAL A 402 -14.61 -14.97 -31.67
C VAL A 402 -14.81 -15.88 -32.87
N ASP A 403 -15.00 -17.18 -32.61
CA ASP A 403 -15.18 -18.20 -33.66
C ASP A 403 -13.99 -18.31 -34.64
N GLY A 404 -12.80 -17.87 -34.21
CA GLY A 404 -11.53 -18.05 -34.90
C GLY A 404 -11.30 -17.24 -36.18
N LYS A 405 -12.25 -16.41 -36.66
CA LYS A 405 -12.09 -15.60 -37.88
C LYS A 405 -12.79 -14.23 -37.90
N ASP A 406 -13.54 -13.85 -36.86
CA ASP A 406 -14.27 -12.57 -36.87
C ASP A 406 -13.51 -11.44 -36.16
N GLU A 407 -12.61 -10.78 -36.91
CA GLU A 407 -11.88 -9.59 -36.42
C GLU A 407 -12.82 -8.45 -36.01
N LYS A 408 -13.99 -8.34 -36.65
CA LYS A 408 -14.95 -7.27 -36.37
C LYS A 408 -15.71 -7.54 -35.07
N ALA A 409 -16.08 -8.79 -34.80
CA ALA A 409 -16.62 -9.18 -33.50
C ALA A 409 -15.59 -8.99 -32.40
N ALA A 410 -14.33 -9.40 -32.62
CA ALA A 410 -13.25 -9.23 -31.65
C ALA A 410 -13.01 -7.75 -31.29
N ALA A 411 -13.06 -6.84 -32.27
CA ALA A 411 -12.91 -5.40 -32.05
C ALA A 411 -14.08 -4.78 -31.26
N ASN A 412 -15.25 -5.43 -31.23
CA ASN A 412 -16.41 -4.99 -30.45
C ASN A 412 -16.40 -5.50 -29.00
N ILE A 413 -15.44 -6.36 -28.61
CA ILE A 413 -15.31 -6.82 -27.23
C ILE A 413 -14.73 -5.70 -26.37
N VAL A 414 -15.39 -5.41 -25.25
CA VAL A 414 -14.87 -4.56 -24.18
C VAL A 414 -14.06 -5.42 -23.20
N GLY A 415 -14.64 -6.52 -22.74
CA GLY A 415 -14.02 -7.43 -21.80
C GLY A 415 -14.82 -8.71 -21.61
N PHE A 416 -14.40 -9.56 -20.69
CA PHE A 416 -15.07 -10.80 -20.35
C PHE A 416 -14.73 -11.20 -18.90
N ASP A 417 -15.57 -12.05 -18.33
CA ASP A 417 -15.29 -12.75 -17.06
C ASP A 417 -15.52 -14.25 -17.24
N SER A 418 -15.62 -14.99 -16.13
CA SER A 418 -15.88 -16.43 -16.18
C SER A 418 -17.29 -16.79 -16.64
N ASP A 419 -18.21 -15.81 -16.72
CA ASP A 419 -19.63 -16.04 -16.99
C ASP A 419 -19.99 -15.63 -18.42
N ALA A 420 -19.47 -14.49 -18.93
CA ALA A 420 -19.84 -13.99 -20.25
C ALA A 420 -18.83 -13.04 -20.91
N VAL A 421 -19.03 -12.78 -22.21
CA VAL A 421 -18.33 -11.73 -22.97
C VAL A 421 -19.16 -10.45 -22.98
N TYR A 422 -18.52 -9.31 -22.74
CA TYR A 422 -19.14 -7.98 -22.73
C TYR A 422 -18.70 -7.15 -23.94
N THR A 423 -19.66 -6.55 -24.63
CA THR A 423 -19.42 -5.84 -25.90
C THR A 423 -19.82 -4.36 -25.84
N GLN A 424 -19.37 -3.60 -26.83
CA GLN A 424 -19.70 -2.17 -27.00
C GLN A 424 -21.22 -1.87 -26.95
N GLY A 425 -22.06 -2.83 -27.35
CA GLY A 425 -23.52 -2.68 -27.36
C GLY A 425 -24.15 -2.64 -25.96
N GLU A 426 -23.43 -3.09 -24.93
CA GLU A 426 -23.97 -3.15 -23.57
C GLU A 426 -23.90 -1.82 -22.82
N ALA A 427 -23.14 -0.84 -23.31
CA ALA A 427 -23.02 0.48 -22.69
C ALA A 427 -24.36 1.21 -22.49
N LYS A 428 -25.39 0.85 -23.26
CA LYS A 428 -26.74 1.46 -23.16
C LYS A 428 -27.66 0.70 -22.19
N ARG A 429 -27.22 -0.43 -21.63
CA ARG A 429 -28.01 -1.27 -20.74
C ARG A 429 -27.78 -0.83 -19.29
N LYS A 430 -28.86 -0.83 -18.50
CA LYS A 430 -28.79 -0.59 -17.04
C LYS A 430 -28.23 -1.77 -16.26
N VAL A 431 -28.31 -2.97 -16.83
CA VAL A 431 -27.80 -4.22 -16.26
C VAL A 431 -27.13 -4.96 -17.40
N LEU A 432 -25.86 -5.33 -17.22
CA LEU A 432 -25.11 -6.11 -18.20
C LEU A 432 -25.73 -7.51 -18.30
N ARG A 433 -25.88 -8.00 -19.53
CA ARG A 433 -26.34 -9.37 -19.77
C ARG A 433 -25.18 -10.29 -20.09
N GLY A 434 -24.18 -9.75 -20.78
CA GLY A 434 -23.12 -10.53 -21.40
C GLY A 434 -23.65 -11.45 -22.50
N ASP A 435 -22.72 -12.04 -23.23
CA ASP A 435 -22.94 -13.09 -24.21
C ASP A 435 -22.19 -14.37 -23.76
N GLU A 436 -22.94 -15.32 -23.18
CA GLU A 436 -22.44 -16.61 -22.70
C GLU A 436 -22.02 -17.52 -23.87
N GLU A 437 -22.75 -17.46 -25.00
CA GLU A 437 -22.42 -18.25 -26.18
C GLU A 437 -21.11 -17.79 -26.84
N ALA A 438 -20.89 -16.47 -26.87
CA ALA A 438 -19.63 -15.91 -27.35
C ALA A 438 -18.44 -16.29 -26.47
N LEU A 439 -18.64 -16.47 -25.15
CA LEU A 439 -17.58 -16.90 -24.24
C LEU A 439 -17.02 -18.28 -24.63
N HIS A 440 -17.88 -19.24 -24.95
CA HIS A 440 -17.45 -20.57 -25.40
C HIS A 440 -16.67 -20.57 -26.73
N LYS A 441 -16.81 -19.50 -27.52
CA LYS A 441 -16.14 -19.33 -28.82
C LYS A 441 -14.98 -18.34 -28.76
N LEU A 442 -14.73 -17.74 -27.59
CA LEU A 442 -13.67 -16.76 -27.40
C LEU A 442 -12.31 -17.46 -27.42
N LYS A 443 -11.40 -16.95 -28.24
CA LYS A 443 -10.00 -17.36 -28.26
C LYS A 443 -9.13 -16.16 -27.91
N TYR A 444 -8.15 -16.38 -27.06
CA TYR A 444 -7.12 -15.43 -26.67
C TYR A 444 -5.96 -16.21 -26.08
N THR A 445 -4.76 -15.63 -26.10
CA THR A 445 -3.63 -16.17 -25.35
C THR A 445 -3.80 -15.83 -23.88
N SER A 446 -4.09 -16.85 -23.07
CA SER A 446 -4.23 -16.72 -21.62
C SER A 446 -2.88 -16.60 -20.94
N ASP A 447 -2.86 -15.91 -19.81
CA ASP A 447 -1.72 -15.81 -18.93
C ASP A 447 -2.13 -15.89 -17.46
N LEU A 448 -1.14 -15.95 -16.57
CA LEU A 448 -1.36 -16.12 -15.14
C LEU A 448 -2.11 -14.97 -14.47
N CYS A 449 -2.06 -13.75 -15.03
CA CYS A 449 -2.80 -12.61 -14.49
C CYS A 449 -4.25 -12.61 -14.98
N ILE A 450 -4.50 -13.02 -16.22
CA ILE A 450 -5.86 -13.31 -16.70
C ILE A 450 -6.49 -14.41 -15.84
N GLU A 451 -5.78 -15.52 -15.61
CA GLU A 451 -6.26 -16.63 -14.78
C GLU A 451 -6.55 -16.21 -13.34
N LEU A 452 -5.65 -15.41 -12.73
CA LEU A 452 -5.88 -14.86 -11.38
C LEU A 452 -7.13 -13.98 -11.35
N THR A 453 -7.30 -13.09 -12.32
CA THR A 453 -8.42 -12.14 -12.42
C THR A 453 -9.75 -12.89 -12.47
N LEU A 454 -9.89 -13.80 -13.44
CA LEU A 454 -11.08 -14.65 -13.60
C LEU A 454 -11.31 -15.50 -12.35
N GLY A 455 -10.24 -16.02 -11.76
CA GLY A 455 -10.28 -16.81 -10.54
C GLY A 455 -10.72 -16.06 -9.27
N THR A 456 -10.83 -14.73 -9.32
CA THR A 456 -11.29 -13.85 -8.22
C THR A 456 -12.66 -13.22 -8.49
N ASN A 457 -13.44 -13.80 -9.41
CA ASN A 457 -14.74 -13.31 -9.85
C ASN A 457 -14.69 -11.89 -10.46
N GLY A 458 -13.54 -11.49 -10.99
CA GLY A 458 -13.39 -10.23 -11.69
C GLY A 458 -13.36 -10.40 -13.21
N ALA A 459 -13.19 -9.28 -13.91
CA ALA A 459 -13.24 -9.23 -15.37
C ALA A 459 -11.93 -8.72 -15.97
N VAL A 460 -11.64 -9.21 -17.17
CA VAL A 460 -10.53 -8.78 -18.02
C VAL A 460 -11.06 -7.88 -19.12
N PHE A 461 -10.41 -6.74 -19.33
CA PHE A 461 -10.80 -5.70 -20.28
C PHE A 461 -9.68 -5.47 -21.31
N SER A 462 -10.04 -5.45 -22.58
CA SER A 462 -9.10 -5.35 -23.71
C SER A 462 -8.59 -3.93 -23.86
N SER A 463 -7.37 -3.66 -23.35
CA SER A 463 -6.74 -2.35 -23.50
C SER A 463 -6.49 -2.00 -24.96
N SER A 464 -6.12 -2.99 -25.78
CA SER A 464 -5.88 -2.81 -27.21
C SER A 464 -7.13 -2.39 -27.98
N ASN A 465 -8.31 -2.92 -27.62
CA ASN A 465 -9.58 -2.50 -28.23
C ASN A 465 -9.99 -1.10 -27.79
N PHE A 466 -9.70 -0.72 -26.54
CA PHE A 466 -9.92 0.64 -26.06
C PHE A 466 -9.08 1.66 -26.84
N VAL A 467 -7.76 1.42 -26.94
CA VAL A 467 -6.80 2.28 -27.66
C VAL A 467 -7.19 2.43 -29.14
N LYS A 468 -7.52 1.34 -29.83
CA LYS A 468 -7.96 1.39 -31.24
C LYS A 468 -9.36 1.99 -31.43
N GLY A 469 -10.15 2.11 -30.36
CA GLY A 469 -11.51 2.59 -30.40
C GLY A 469 -11.62 4.10 -30.67
N LYS A 470 -12.59 4.49 -31.49
CA LYS A 470 -12.99 5.92 -31.66
C LYS A 470 -13.55 6.49 -30.34
N PRO A 471 -13.61 7.82 -30.15
CA PRO A 471 -14.07 8.44 -28.90
C PRO A 471 -15.41 7.91 -28.37
N ASN A 472 -16.38 7.65 -29.26
CA ASN A 472 -17.68 7.10 -28.88
C ASN A 472 -17.58 5.67 -28.32
N LEU A 473 -16.69 4.84 -28.89
CA LEU A 473 -16.43 3.49 -28.43
C LEU A 473 -15.64 3.49 -27.12
N ARG A 474 -14.71 4.45 -26.94
CA ARG A 474 -14.02 4.64 -25.64
C ARG A 474 -15.00 5.00 -24.52
N LYS A 475 -15.98 5.86 -24.80
CA LYS A 475 -17.05 6.19 -23.85
C LYS A 475 -17.91 4.97 -23.51
N ASN A 476 -18.29 4.17 -24.52
CA ASN A 476 -19.02 2.93 -24.30
C ASN A 476 -18.21 1.94 -23.46
N PHE A 477 -16.92 1.78 -23.77
CA PHE A 477 -16.00 0.92 -23.04
C PHE A 477 -15.93 1.30 -21.56
N LEU A 478 -15.73 2.60 -21.28
CA LEU A 478 -15.74 3.16 -19.94
C LEU A 478 -17.02 2.81 -19.17
N GLN A 479 -18.19 2.96 -19.80
CA GLN A 479 -19.46 2.64 -19.16
C GLN A 479 -19.61 1.13 -18.88
N VAL A 480 -19.22 0.28 -19.83
CA VAL A 480 -19.29 -1.19 -19.64
C VAL A 480 -18.35 -1.62 -18.51
N LEU A 481 -17.13 -1.11 -18.47
CA LEU A 481 -16.16 -1.39 -17.40
C LEU A 481 -16.72 -0.97 -16.04
N SER A 482 -17.21 0.27 -15.93
CA SER A 482 -17.78 0.80 -14.69
C SER A 482 -19.00 -0.01 -14.23
N ASN A 483 -19.98 -0.24 -15.12
CA ASN A 483 -21.15 -1.06 -14.82
C ASN A 483 -20.75 -2.46 -14.36
N LYS A 484 -19.75 -3.09 -14.99
CA LYS A 484 -19.35 -4.45 -14.65
C LYS A 484 -18.78 -4.54 -13.24
N ILE A 485 -17.89 -3.62 -12.88
CA ILE A 485 -17.33 -3.54 -11.53
C ILE A 485 -18.46 -3.32 -10.52
N THR A 486 -19.33 -2.36 -10.78
CA THR A 486 -20.39 -1.96 -9.84
C THR A 486 -21.45 -3.05 -9.67
N ASP A 487 -21.91 -3.66 -10.76
CA ASP A 487 -22.89 -4.76 -10.74
C ASP A 487 -22.33 -6.00 -10.03
N ARG A 488 -21.06 -6.35 -10.28
CA ARG A 488 -20.41 -7.50 -9.63
C ARG A 488 -20.31 -7.30 -8.11
N LEU A 489 -19.87 -6.13 -7.66
CA LEU A 489 -19.69 -5.85 -6.24
C LEU A 489 -21.03 -5.71 -5.49
N THR A 490 -22.05 -5.14 -6.12
CA THR A 490 -23.34 -4.88 -5.46
C THR A 490 -24.35 -6.03 -5.56
N GLY A 491 -24.09 -6.99 -6.45
CA GLY A 491 -24.92 -8.18 -6.70
C GLY A 491 -24.80 -9.27 -5.63
N GLU A 492 -23.84 -9.18 -4.71
CA GLU A 492 -23.60 -10.18 -3.66
C GLU A 492 -23.74 -9.55 -2.27
N GLU A 493 -24.27 -10.33 -1.33
CA GLU A 493 -24.20 -10.08 0.10
C GLU A 493 -23.14 -10.99 0.72
N LEU A 494 -22.21 -10.38 1.46
CA LEU A 494 -21.14 -11.08 2.16
C LEU A 494 -21.31 -10.90 3.66
N VAL A 495 -21.01 -11.96 4.42
CA VAL A 495 -20.75 -11.88 5.86
C VAL A 495 -19.28 -12.16 6.08
N ASN A 496 -18.56 -11.19 6.63
CA ASN A 496 -17.14 -11.29 6.93
C ASN A 496 -16.94 -11.40 8.43
N ASP A 497 -16.01 -12.24 8.88
CA ASP A 497 -15.44 -12.17 10.22
C ASP A 497 -14.17 -11.32 10.16
N CYS A 498 -14.21 -10.14 10.79
CA CYS A 498 -13.13 -9.16 10.79
C CYS A 498 -12.37 -9.22 12.11
N LYS A 499 -11.12 -9.68 12.05
CA LYS A 499 -10.24 -9.86 13.20
C LYS A 499 -9.17 -8.78 13.27
N CYS A 500 -8.88 -8.29 14.46
CA CYS A 500 -7.73 -7.42 14.68
C CYS A 500 -6.45 -8.26 14.82
N GLU A 501 -5.53 -8.13 13.88
CA GLU A 501 -4.27 -8.87 13.85
C GLU A 501 -3.06 -7.91 13.84
N LEU A 502 -1.88 -8.49 14.11
CA LEU A 502 -0.62 -7.78 14.04
C LEU A 502 0.15 -8.17 12.77
N GLU A 503 0.47 -7.18 11.96
CA GLU A 503 1.46 -7.28 10.91
C GLU A 503 2.86 -6.97 11.48
N ARG A 504 3.83 -7.85 11.19
CA ARG A 504 5.20 -7.81 11.73
C ARG A 504 5.28 -7.71 13.26
N GLY A 505 4.22 -8.13 13.95
CA GLY A 505 4.13 -8.07 15.42
C GLY A 505 3.90 -6.67 16.00
N MET A 506 3.81 -5.61 15.20
CA MET A 506 3.73 -4.23 15.71
C MET A 506 2.63 -3.37 15.06
N ILE A 507 2.26 -3.65 13.81
CA ILE A 507 1.26 -2.85 13.08
C ILE A 507 -0.09 -3.52 13.23
N THR A 508 -1.05 -2.86 13.87
CA THR A 508 -2.43 -3.35 13.96
C THR A 508 -3.13 -3.24 12.61
N LYS A 509 -3.75 -4.33 12.15
CA LYS A 509 -4.50 -4.38 10.90
C LYS A 509 -5.77 -5.20 11.08
N THR A 510 -6.89 -4.71 10.55
CA THR A 510 -8.11 -5.51 10.44
C THR A 510 -7.98 -6.46 9.27
N LYS A 511 -8.12 -7.76 9.53
CA LYS A 511 -8.19 -8.80 8.50
C LYS A 511 -9.59 -9.39 8.48
N CYS A 512 -10.29 -9.20 7.38
CA CYS A 512 -11.65 -9.70 7.20
C CYS A 512 -11.66 -10.95 6.32
N THR A 513 -12.33 -12.00 6.78
CA THR A 513 -12.50 -13.26 6.05
C THR A 513 -13.98 -13.50 5.76
N VAL A 514 -14.35 -13.74 4.50
CA VAL A 514 -15.69 -14.11 4.07
C VAL A 514 -16.05 -15.45 4.69
N THR A 515 -17.13 -15.47 5.47
CA THR A 515 -17.67 -16.67 6.12
C THR A 515 -18.95 -17.16 5.43
N SER A 516 -19.67 -16.26 4.76
CA SER A 516 -20.87 -16.58 3.99
C SER A 516 -21.02 -15.64 2.79
N ARG A 517 -21.52 -16.16 1.68
CA ARG A 517 -21.82 -15.44 0.43
C ARG A 517 -23.24 -15.79 -0.02
N ARG A 518 -24.04 -14.78 -0.36
CA ARG A 518 -25.39 -14.94 -0.90
C ARG A 518 -25.56 -14.02 -2.11
N GLU A 519 -25.91 -14.57 -3.25
CA GLU A 519 -26.31 -13.74 -4.40
C GLU A 519 -27.66 -13.07 -4.10
N LYS A 520 -27.76 -11.78 -4.43
CA LYS A 520 -29.06 -11.10 -4.40
C LYS A 520 -29.89 -11.64 -5.55
N GLU A 521 -31.16 -11.94 -5.29
CA GLU A 521 -32.09 -12.29 -6.36
C GLU A 521 -32.05 -11.17 -7.43
N PRO A 522 -31.84 -11.52 -8.70
CA PRO A 522 -31.86 -10.51 -9.75
C PRO A 522 -33.23 -9.83 -9.71
N LEU A 523 -33.23 -8.48 -9.63
CA LEU A 523 -34.43 -7.66 -9.83
C LEU A 523 -35.18 -8.23 -11.03
N ALA A 524 -36.37 -8.78 -10.76
CA ALA A 524 -37.12 -9.65 -11.67
C ALA A 524 -36.97 -9.21 -13.12
N ARG A 525 -36.46 -10.11 -13.98
CA ARG A 525 -36.42 -9.94 -15.43
C ARG A 525 -37.84 -9.61 -15.87
N ASN A 526 -38.16 -8.33 -16.09
CA ASN A 526 -39.41 -7.91 -16.73
C ASN A 526 -39.35 -8.35 -18.19
N ILE A 527 -39.57 -9.64 -18.41
CA ILE A 527 -39.92 -10.20 -19.71
C ILE A 527 -41.33 -9.68 -19.95
N LYS A 528 -41.45 -8.55 -20.66
CA LYS A 528 -42.71 -8.21 -21.31
C LYS A 528 -43.01 -9.37 -22.27
N GLY A 529 -43.92 -10.24 -21.85
CA GLY A 529 -44.44 -11.32 -22.67
C GLY A 529 -44.93 -10.74 -24.00
N VAL A 530 -44.34 -11.24 -25.07
CA VAL A 530 -44.94 -11.19 -26.40
C VAL A 530 -46.22 -12.02 -26.29
N LYS A 531 -47.39 -11.37 -26.29
CA LYS A 531 -48.65 -12.06 -26.57
C LYS A 531 -48.71 -12.23 -28.09
N GLY A 532 -48.87 -13.48 -28.51
CA GLY A 532 -49.17 -13.87 -29.88
C GLY A 532 -50.61 -13.58 -30.27
#